data_AF-A0A6P6K2U6-F1
#
_entry.id   AF-A0A6P6K2U6-F1
#
_cell.length_a   1.000
_cell.length_b   1.000
_cell.length_c   1.000
_cell.angle_alpha   90.00
_cell.angle_beta   90.00
_cell.angle_gamma   90.00
#
_symmetry.space_group_name_H-M   'P 1'
#
loop_
_entity.id
_entity.type
_entity.pdbx_description
1 polymer ?
#
loop_
_entity_poly.entity_id
_entity_poly.type
_entity_poly.pdbx_seq_one_letter_code
_entity_poly.pdbx_strand_id
1 'polypeptide(L)'
;MIWMYSSDLNKLFCQLAKTCPVQMMVDVAPPQGSVVRATAIYKKSEHVAEVVRRCPHHERTPDGDGLAPAAHLIRVEGNSRALYREDEVNLRHSVVVPYEAPQLGAEFTTVLFNFMCNSSCMGGMNRRPILTIITLETHDGQLLGRGSFEVRVCACPGRDRKTEESNFRKDQETKTSGKTPSSNKRSLTKESTSSVPRPEGSKKAKLSGSSDEEMYNLQVRGKERYEILKMINDSLELSDVVPPSEIDRYRQKILAKGKKEKDGQTPEPKRGKKLLVKDEKSDSD
;
A
#
# COMPACT_ATOMS: atom_id res chain seq x y z
N MET A 1 20.29 5.91 -10.18
CA MET A 1 19.14 5.96 -9.25
C MET A 1 18.92 4.57 -8.70
N ILE A 2 19.07 4.40 -7.38
CA ILE A 2 19.16 3.09 -6.72
C ILE A 2 17.78 2.48 -6.37
N TRP A 3 16.77 3.33 -6.16
CA TRP A 3 15.38 2.94 -5.97
C TRP A 3 14.44 4.05 -6.45
N MET A 4 13.19 3.70 -6.73
CA MET A 4 12.08 4.60 -7.00
C MET A 4 10.78 3.95 -6.56
N TYR A 5 9.84 4.76 -6.11
CA TYR A 5 8.48 4.33 -5.83
C TYR A 5 7.53 4.82 -6.94
N SER A 6 6.51 4.02 -7.22
CA SER A 6 5.39 4.36 -8.09
C SER A 6 4.13 4.39 -7.23
N SER A 7 3.52 5.56 -7.09
CA SER A 7 2.27 5.73 -6.35
C SER A 7 1.11 5.04 -7.08
N ASP A 8 1.06 5.17 -8.41
CA ASP A 8 0.01 4.58 -9.25
C ASP A 8 -0.04 3.05 -9.13
N LEU A 9 1.12 2.41 -8.97
CA LEU A 9 1.24 0.96 -8.87
C LEU A 9 1.33 0.45 -7.42
N ASN A 10 1.44 1.35 -6.43
CA ASN A 10 1.85 1.02 -5.06
C ASN A 10 3.06 0.05 -5.05
N LYS A 11 4.12 0.44 -5.79
CA LYS A 11 5.22 -0.46 -6.14
C LYS A 11 6.59 0.20 -6.01
N LEU A 12 7.47 -0.46 -5.26
CA LEU A 12 8.88 -0.15 -5.14
C LEU A 12 9.70 -0.85 -6.23
N PHE A 13 10.50 -0.08 -6.94
CA PHE A 13 11.52 -0.57 -7.86
C PHE A 13 12.89 -0.27 -7.25
N CYS A 14 13.70 -1.28 -6.99
CA CYS A 14 15.01 -1.10 -6.35
C CYS A 14 16.08 -1.99 -6.96
N GLN A 15 17.34 -1.59 -6.77
CA GLN A 15 18.50 -2.42 -7.13
C GLN A 15 18.79 -3.46 -6.04
N LEU A 16 19.41 -4.57 -6.44
CA LEU A 16 19.84 -5.64 -5.55
C LEU A 16 20.69 -5.08 -4.39
N ALA A 17 20.33 -5.47 -3.17
CA ALA A 17 21.03 -5.16 -1.92
C ALA A 17 21.24 -3.65 -1.65
N LYS A 18 20.52 -2.76 -2.35
CA LYS A 18 20.57 -1.32 -2.08
C LYS A 18 19.50 -0.92 -1.06
N THR A 19 19.87 0.03 -0.22
CA THR A 19 19.05 0.57 0.87
C THR A 19 17.81 1.26 0.31
N CYS A 20 16.65 0.85 0.81
CA CYS A 20 15.34 1.38 0.46
C CYS A 20 14.66 1.90 1.74
N PRO A 21 14.62 3.22 1.97
CA PRO A 21 13.96 3.79 3.13
C PRO A 21 12.44 3.66 2.99
N VAL A 22 11.78 3.14 4.04
CA VAL A 22 10.33 3.06 4.13
C VAL A 22 9.87 3.79 5.38
N GLN A 23 8.96 4.74 5.19
CA GLN A 23 8.41 5.57 6.25
C GLN A 23 7.21 4.87 6.90
N MET A 24 7.25 4.81 8.22
CA MET A 24 6.19 4.30 9.09
C MET A 24 5.50 5.49 9.72
N MET A 25 4.24 5.70 9.35
CA MET A 25 3.41 6.78 9.86
C MET A 25 2.26 6.17 10.67
N VAL A 26 2.00 6.74 11.85
CA VAL A 26 0.92 6.32 12.75
C VAL A 26 0.23 7.55 13.30
N ASP A 27 -1.10 7.52 13.39
CA ASP A 27 -1.87 8.65 13.95
C ASP A 27 -1.78 8.71 15.48
N VAL A 28 -1.63 7.55 16.12
CA VAL A 28 -1.55 7.40 17.57
C VAL A 28 -0.34 6.53 17.89
N ALA A 29 0.46 6.97 18.85
CA ALA A 29 1.63 6.20 19.30
C ALA A 29 1.19 4.80 19.78
N PRO A 30 1.79 3.72 19.25
CA PRO A 30 1.45 2.37 19.66
C PRO A 30 1.95 2.08 21.08
N PRO A 31 1.41 1.03 21.74
CA PRO A 31 1.87 0.61 23.06
C PRO A 31 3.39 0.39 23.14
N GLN A 32 3.99 0.63 24.30
CA GLN A 32 5.41 0.39 24.51
C GLN A 32 5.78 -1.07 24.19
N GLY A 33 6.92 -1.25 23.53
CA GLY A 33 7.38 -2.58 23.11
C GLY A 33 6.74 -3.09 21.82
N SER A 34 5.92 -2.28 21.13
CA SER A 34 5.43 -2.63 19.79
C SER A 34 6.58 -2.81 18.80
N VAL A 35 6.36 -3.64 17.79
CA VAL A 35 7.36 -4.01 16.78
C VAL A 35 6.81 -3.83 15.37
N VAL A 36 7.70 -3.55 14.42
CA VAL A 36 7.41 -3.54 12.99
C VAL A 36 7.99 -4.79 12.36
N ARG A 37 7.14 -5.56 11.67
CA ARG A 37 7.54 -6.78 10.96
C ARG A 37 7.38 -6.59 9.46
N ALA A 38 8.38 -7.01 8.70
CA ALA A 38 8.31 -7.10 7.24
C ALA A 38 8.33 -8.56 6.79
N THR A 39 7.37 -8.95 5.95
CA THR A 39 7.23 -10.30 5.38
C THR A 39 6.99 -10.22 3.88
N ALA A 40 7.69 -11.03 3.09
CA ALA A 40 7.47 -11.14 1.65
C ALA A 40 6.51 -12.29 1.32
N ILE A 41 5.55 -12.05 0.43
CA ILE A 41 4.66 -13.07 -0.13
C ILE A 41 4.60 -12.93 -1.66
N TYR A 42 4.31 -14.01 -2.39
CA TYR A 42 4.00 -13.88 -3.81
C TYR A 42 2.62 -13.24 -4.01
N LYS A 43 2.52 -12.32 -4.96
CA LYS A 43 1.29 -11.56 -5.25
C LYS A 43 0.22 -12.43 -5.91
N LYS A 44 0.61 -13.37 -6.77
CA LYS A 44 -0.33 -14.24 -7.48
C LYS A 44 -0.81 -15.37 -6.58
N SER A 45 -2.11 -15.66 -6.63
CA SER A 45 -2.75 -16.71 -5.81
C SER A 45 -2.13 -18.09 -6.03
N GLU A 46 -1.75 -18.41 -7.26
CA GLU A 46 -1.10 -19.69 -7.63
C GLU A 46 0.21 -19.96 -6.89
N HIS A 47 0.87 -18.92 -6.37
CA HIS A 47 2.14 -19.02 -5.64
C HIS A 47 2.03 -18.57 -4.18
N VAL A 48 0.86 -18.17 -3.70
CA VAL A 48 0.75 -17.51 -2.38
C VAL A 48 1.18 -18.42 -1.23
N ALA A 49 0.98 -19.74 -1.37
CA ALA A 49 1.39 -20.74 -0.38
C ALA A 49 2.92 -20.95 -0.34
N GLU A 50 3.64 -20.59 -1.40
CA GLU A 50 5.08 -20.75 -1.47
C GLU A 50 5.81 -19.68 -0.65
N VAL A 51 6.92 -20.09 -0.03
CA VAL A 51 7.79 -19.18 0.74
C VAL A 51 8.69 -18.40 -0.22
N VAL A 52 8.75 -17.08 -0.02
CA VAL A 52 9.70 -16.23 -0.76
C VAL A 52 11.09 -16.37 -0.15
N ARG A 53 11.98 -17.04 -0.86
CA ARG A 53 13.39 -17.24 -0.47
C ARG A 53 14.35 -16.64 -1.51
N ARG A 54 15.60 -16.40 -1.12
CA ARG A 54 16.68 -16.09 -2.07
C ARG A 54 16.95 -17.29 -2.97
N CYS A 55 17.53 -17.07 -4.14
CA CYS A 55 17.94 -18.18 -4.99
C CYS A 55 19.18 -18.90 -4.41
N PRO A 56 19.41 -20.17 -4.73
CA PRO A 56 20.54 -20.94 -4.20
C PRO A 56 21.91 -20.30 -4.46
N HIS A 57 22.04 -19.54 -5.55
CA HIS A 57 23.28 -18.82 -5.84
C HIS A 57 23.55 -17.70 -4.83
N HIS A 58 22.58 -16.81 -4.62
CA HIS A 58 22.72 -15.71 -3.66
C HIS A 58 22.73 -16.20 -2.22
N GLU A 59 22.00 -17.25 -1.89
CA GLU A 59 22.01 -17.85 -0.54
C GLU A 59 23.38 -18.40 -0.15
N ARG A 60 24.15 -18.94 -1.11
CA ARG A 60 25.52 -19.43 -0.86
C ARG A 60 26.58 -18.33 -0.88
N THR A 61 26.28 -17.17 -1.43
CA THR A 61 27.21 -16.05 -1.49
C THR A 61 27.13 -15.27 -0.18
N PRO A 62 28.22 -15.18 0.61
CA PRO A 62 28.22 -14.40 1.83
C PRO A 62 28.13 -12.90 1.50
N ASP A 63 27.12 -12.21 2.06
CA ASP A 63 26.86 -10.79 1.78
C ASP A 63 27.46 -9.84 2.84
N GLY A 64 28.42 -10.32 3.65
CA GLY A 64 29.14 -9.53 4.67
C GLY A 64 28.37 -9.23 5.96
N ASP A 65 27.04 -9.39 5.97
CA ASP A 65 26.20 -9.24 7.16
C ASP A 65 25.89 -10.62 7.77
N GLY A 66 26.58 -10.94 8.87
CA GLY A 66 26.44 -12.20 9.60
C GLY A 66 25.27 -12.28 10.56
N LEU A 67 24.50 -11.19 10.74
CA LEU A 67 23.33 -11.16 11.64
C LEU A 67 22.07 -11.72 10.95
N ALA A 68 21.99 -11.60 9.63
CA ALA A 68 20.85 -12.04 8.84
C ALA A 68 21.06 -13.46 8.29
N PRO A 69 20.12 -14.41 8.49
CA PRO A 69 20.21 -15.73 7.88
C PRO A 69 20.25 -15.64 6.35
N ALA A 70 21.07 -16.49 5.74
CA ALA A 70 21.38 -16.40 4.31
C ALA A 70 20.17 -16.59 3.39
N ALA A 71 19.09 -17.24 3.84
CA ALA A 71 17.88 -17.49 3.06
C ALA A 71 16.92 -16.28 3.01
N HIS A 72 17.01 -15.34 3.95
CA HIS A 72 16.06 -14.23 4.08
C HIS A 72 16.21 -13.23 2.94
N LEU A 73 15.10 -12.96 2.23
CA LEU A 73 15.07 -11.98 1.14
C LEU A 73 15.17 -10.53 1.64
N ILE A 74 14.43 -10.19 2.70
CA ILE A 74 14.35 -8.83 3.25
C ILE A 74 15.31 -8.73 4.42
N ARG A 75 16.17 -7.71 4.39
CA ARG A 75 17.06 -7.32 5.48
C ARG A 75 16.81 -5.90 5.94
N VAL A 76 17.28 -5.59 7.15
CA VAL A 76 17.27 -4.24 7.70
C VAL A 76 18.70 -3.75 7.90
N GLU A 77 18.99 -2.56 7.40
CA GLU A 77 20.27 -1.89 7.54
C GLU A 77 20.25 -0.88 8.70
N GLY A 78 21.39 -0.76 9.41
CA GLY A 78 21.56 0.25 10.46
C GLY A 78 20.79 0.00 11.76
N ASN A 79 20.21 -1.20 11.94
CA ASN A 79 19.49 -1.57 13.16
C ASN A 79 19.99 -2.90 13.73
N SER A 80 20.83 -2.84 14.77
CA SER A 80 21.37 -4.04 15.44
C SER A 80 20.32 -4.83 16.25
N ARG A 81 19.12 -4.27 16.45
CA ARG A 81 17.99 -4.95 17.10
C ARG A 81 17.06 -5.65 16.10
N ALA A 82 17.44 -5.73 14.82
CA ALA A 82 16.71 -6.50 13.84
C ALA A 82 16.76 -8.00 14.18
N LEU A 83 15.58 -8.62 14.28
CA LEU A 83 15.40 -10.03 14.57
C LEU A 83 14.82 -10.73 13.34
N TYR A 84 15.58 -11.66 12.79
CA TYR A 84 15.15 -12.48 11.66
C TYR A 84 14.45 -13.74 12.18
N ARG A 85 13.24 -14.00 11.69
CA ARG A 85 12.43 -15.16 12.11
C ARG A 85 11.95 -15.98 10.92
N GLU A 86 12.00 -17.28 11.08
CA GLU A 86 11.26 -18.25 10.27
C GLU A 86 10.09 -18.76 11.11
N ASP A 87 8.87 -18.66 10.57
CA ASP A 87 7.67 -19.15 11.23
C ASP A 87 7.64 -20.69 11.22
N GLU A 88 7.36 -21.32 12.36
CA GLU A 88 7.43 -22.79 12.48
C GLU A 88 6.33 -23.52 11.71
N VAL A 89 5.21 -22.86 11.41
CA VAL A 89 4.04 -23.48 10.78
C VAL A 89 4.05 -23.27 9.27
N ASN A 90 4.23 -22.03 8.83
CA ASN A 90 4.16 -21.66 7.42
C ASN A 90 5.53 -21.41 6.78
N LEU A 91 6.61 -21.53 7.57
CA LEU A 91 8.00 -21.42 7.13
C LEU A 91 8.34 -20.06 6.50
N ARG A 92 7.49 -19.03 6.69
CA ARG A 92 7.72 -17.71 6.12
C ARG A 92 8.83 -16.99 6.85
N HIS A 93 9.64 -16.32 6.06
CA HIS A 93 10.70 -15.46 6.54
C HIS A 93 10.16 -14.07 6.82
N SER A 94 10.48 -13.56 8.00
CA SER A 94 10.19 -12.19 8.40
C SER A 94 11.40 -11.56 9.09
N VAL A 95 11.46 -10.24 9.06
CA VAL A 95 12.38 -9.45 9.88
C VAL A 95 11.54 -8.53 10.78
N VAL A 96 11.91 -8.48 12.05
CA VAL A 96 11.23 -7.69 13.08
C VAL A 96 12.19 -6.67 13.62
N VAL A 97 11.77 -5.41 13.69
CA VAL A 97 12.50 -4.35 14.38
C VAL A 97 11.57 -3.72 15.42
N PRO A 98 12.08 -3.32 16.60
CA PRO A 98 11.22 -2.63 17.54
C PRO A 98 10.78 -1.29 16.97
N TYR A 99 9.53 -0.91 17.21
CA TYR A 99 9.02 0.39 16.83
C TYR A 99 9.72 1.47 17.66
N GLU A 100 10.21 2.50 16.97
CA GLU A 100 10.79 3.70 17.58
C GLU A 100 9.90 4.87 17.21
N ALA A 101 9.59 5.73 18.19
CA ALA A 101 8.82 6.94 17.93
C ALA A 101 9.60 7.87 16.98
N PRO A 102 8.90 8.64 16.13
CA PRO A 102 9.56 9.65 15.29
C PRO A 102 10.42 10.59 16.12
N GLN A 103 11.54 11.04 15.54
CA GLN A 103 12.37 12.08 16.16
C GLN A 103 11.56 13.38 16.33
N LEU A 104 11.96 14.22 17.28
CA LEU A 104 11.28 15.51 17.50
C LEU A 104 11.25 16.34 16.21
N GLY A 105 10.05 16.74 15.80
CA GLY A 105 9.83 17.48 14.54
C GLY A 105 9.62 16.60 13.30
N ALA A 106 9.71 15.27 13.41
CA ALA A 106 9.37 14.33 12.35
C ALA A 106 7.98 13.72 12.57
N GLU A 107 7.26 13.48 11.47
CA GLU A 107 5.92 12.85 11.51
C GLU A 107 5.96 11.32 11.35
N PHE A 108 7.13 10.77 11.01
CA PHE A 108 7.30 9.35 10.66
C PHE A 108 8.63 8.81 11.18
N THR A 109 8.68 7.49 11.35
CA THR A 109 9.91 6.73 11.61
C THR A 109 10.34 6.03 10.33
N THR A 110 11.64 5.98 10.02
CA THR A 110 12.13 5.34 8.79
C THR A 110 12.81 4.01 9.11
N VAL A 111 12.41 2.95 8.41
CA VAL A 111 13.10 1.65 8.43
C VAL A 111 13.83 1.47 7.09
N LEU A 112 15.11 1.11 7.15
CA LEU A 112 15.97 0.95 5.98
C LEU A 112 15.98 -0.52 5.55
N PHE A 113 15.26 -0.85 4.48
CA PHE A 113 15.20 -2.23 3.98
C PHE A 113 16.16 -2.49 2.83
N ASN A 114 16.67 -3.72 2.73
CA ASN A 114 17.45 -4.20 1.59
C ASN A 114 16.83 -5.49 1.07
N PHE A 115 16.78 -5.64 -0.26
CA PHE A 115 16.24 -6.84 -0.91
C PHE A 115 17.38 -7.61 -1.56
N MET A 116 17.60 -8.84 -1.10
CA MET A 116 18.86 -9.58 -1.29
C MET A 116 18.84 -10.59 -2.44
N CYS A 117 17.86 -10.47 -3.35
CA CYS A 117 17.80 -11.28 -4.57
C CYS A 117 17.05 -10.52 -5.67
N ASN A 118 17.50 -10.61 -6.93
CA ASN A 118 16.78 -10.03 -8.05
C ASN A 118 15.46 -10.76 -8.25
N SER A 119 14.41 -10.02 -8.66
CA SER A 119 13.10 -10.63 -8.97
C SER A 119 13.20 -11.64 -10.10
N SER A 120 14.19 -11.52 -10.99
CA SER A 120 14.43 -12.43 -12.12
C SER A 120 15.25 -13.68 -11.80
N CYS A 121 15.78 -13.83 -10.58
CA CYS A 121 16.65 -14.96 -10.25
C CYS A 121 15.94 -16.31 -10.37
N MET A 122 16.51 -17.21 -11.18
CA MET A 122 16.08 -18.60 -11.28
C MET A 122 16.33 -19.33 -9.96
N GLY A 123 15.39 -20.20 -9.56
CA GLY A 123 15.44 -20.91 -8.28
C GLY A 123 15.11 -20.06 -7.04
N GLY A 124 14.78 -18.77 -7.20
CA GLY A 124 14.23 -17.93 -6.14
C GLY A 124 12.85 -17.39 -6.54
N MET A 125 12.72 -16.07 -6.65
CA MET A 125 11.49 -15.43 -7.12
C MET A 125 11.10 -15.80 -8.56
N ASN A 126 12.07 -16.03 -9.45
CA ASN A 126 11.85 -16.48 -10.82
C ASN A 126 10.79 -15.67 -11.61
N ARG A 127 10.94 -14.34 -11.59
CA ARG A 127 10.05 -13.35 -12.23
C ARG A 127 8.63 -13.29 -11.68
N ARG A 128 8.34 -13.96 -10.56
CA ARG A 128 7.04 -13.88 -9.88
C ARG A 128 6.99 -12.59 -9.03
N PRO A 129 5.94 -11.77 -9.17
CA PRO A 129 5.80 -10.55 -8.38
C PRO A 129 5.56 -10.86 -6.90
N ILE A 130 6.13 -10.04 -6.02
CA ILE A 130 6.00 -10.17 -4.57
C ILE A 130 5.35 -8.93 -3.95
N LEU A 131 4.60 -9.13 -2.87
CA LEU A 131 4.18 -8.07 -1.96
C LEU A 131 5.05 -8.13 -0.71
N THR A 132 5.49 -6.97 -0.26
CA THR A 132 6.02 -6.79 1.09
C THR A 132 4.88 -6.34 1.98
N ILE A 133 4.57 -7.15 2.98
CA ILE A 133 3.59 -6.84 4.02
C ILE A 133 4.36 -6.29 5.21
N ILE A 134 4.00 -5.08 5.63
CA ILE A 134 4.47 -4.45 6.86
C ILE A 134 3.35 -4.56 7.89
N THR A 135 3.64 -5.14 9.04
CA THR A 135 2.71 -5.21 10.19
C THR A 135 3.30 -4.45 11.37
N LEU A 136 2.44 -3.70 12.06
CA LEU A 136 2.71 -3.17 13.39
C LEU A 136 2.04 -4.10 14.39
N GLU A 137 2.83 -4.66 15.31
CA GLU A 137 2.39 -5.70 16.23
C GLU A 137 2.74 -5.30 17.68
N THR A 138 1.97 -5.76 18.66
CA THR A 138 2.39 -5.72 20.07
C THR A 138 3.52 -6.71 20.32
N HIS A 139 4.17 -6.62 21.49
CA HIS A 139 5.19 -7.60 21.89
C HIS A 139 4.66 -9.04 21.97
N ASP A 140 3.36 -9.21 22.24
CA ASP A 140 2.65 -10.51 22.27
C ASP A 140 2.20 -11.00 20.88
N GLY A 141 2.49 -10.24 19.81
CA GLY A 141 2.13 -10.60 18.44
C GLY A 141 0.71 -10.22 18.02
N GLN A 142 0.01 -9.38 18.80
CA GLN A 142 -1.30 -8.86 18.39
C GLN A 142 -1.13 -7.81 17.29
N LEU A 143 -1.90 -7.93 16.20
CA LEU A 143 -1.86 -6.99 15.08
C LEU A 143 -2.50 -5.65 15.45
N LEU A 144 -1.73 -4.57 15.32
CA LEU A 144 -2.18 -3.18 15.53
C LEU A 144 -2.44 -2.46 14.20
N GLY A 145 -1.68 -2.81 13.15
CA GLY A 145 -1.82 -2.19 11.84
C GLY A 145 -1.13 -3.00 10.75
N ARG A 146 -1.57 -2.83 9.51
CA ARG A 146 -0.99 -3.51 8.34
C ARG A 146 -0.98 -2.59 7.14
N GLY A 147 0.17 -2.52 6.46
CA GLY A 147 0.34 -1.90 5.16
C GLY A 147 1.06 -2.86 4.21
N SER A 148 0.96 -2.62 2.91
CA SER A 148 1.69 -3.43 1.93
C SER A 148 1.96 -2.67 0.64
N PHE A 149 3.06 -3.02 -0.02
CA PHE A 149 3.44 -2.51 -1.33
C PHE A 149 4.11 -3.62 -2.15
N GLU A 150 4.03 -3.52 -3.47
CA GLU A 150 4.71 -4.45 -4.37
C GLU A 150 6.20 -4.11 -4.47
N VAL A 151 7.07 -5.12 -4.63
CA VAL A 151 8.51 -4.90 -4.80
C VAL A 151 9.03 -5.59 -6.06
N ARG A 152 9.81 -4.84 -6.84
CA ARG A 152 10.59 -5.34 -7.96
C ARG A 152 12.06 -4.99 -7.80
N VAL A 153 12.87 -6.03 -7.56
CA VAL A 153 14.33 -5.92 -7.50
C VAL A 153 14.89 -6.12 -8.90
N CYS A 154 15.45 -5.06 -9.48
CA CYS A 154 15.87 -5.00 -10.88
C CYS A 154 17.12 -4.14 -11.07
N ALA A 155 17.84 -4.35 -12.18
CA ALA A 155 19.07 -3.59 -12.47
C ALA A 155 18.81 -2.11 -12.78
N CYS A 156 17.66 -1.79 -13.40
CA CYS A 156 17.32 -0.45 -13.88
C CYS A 156 15.94 0.01 -13.39
N PRO A 157 15.77 0.38 -12.09
CA PRO A 157 14.49 0.82 -11.53
C PRO A 157 13.80 1.92 -12.35
N GLY A 158 14.58 2.89 -12.82
CA GLY A 158 14.16 3.99 -13.71
C GLY A 158 13.36 3.55 -14.93
N ARG A 159 13.92 2.58 -15.65
CA ARG A 159 13.36 2.05 -16.90
C ARG A 159 12.13 1.20 -16.60
N ASP A 160 12.28 0.24 -15.69
CA ASP A 160 11.24 -0.73 -15.39
C ASP A 160 9.99 -0.05 -14.81
N ARG A 161 10.13 0.98 -13.96
CA ARG A 161 8.99 1.79 -13.49
C ARG A 161 8.25 2.45 -14.65
N LYS A 162 8.95 3.20 -15.51
CA LYS A 162 8.34 3.90 -16.66
C LYS A 162 7.61 2.94 -17.59
N THR A 163 8.21 1.77 -17.85
CA THR A 163 7.60 0.73 -18.69
C THR A 163 6.32 0.19 -18.05
N GLU A 164 6.36 -0.17 -16.76
CA GLU A 164 5.19 -0.70 -16.08
C GLU A 164 4.07 0.33 -15.89
N GLU A 165 4.40 1.59 -15.56
CA GLU A 165 3.43 2.70 -15.49
C GLU A 165 2.77 2.96 -16.87
N SER A 166 3.56 2.94 -17.95
CA SER A 166 3.02 3.10 -19.30
C SER A 166 2.07 1.96 -19.68
N ASN A 167 2.40 0.72 -19.30
CA ASN A 167 1.53 -0.43 -19.56
C ASN A 167 0.25 -0.33 -18.73
N PHE A 168 0.36 0.04 -17.46
CA PHE A 168 -0.79 0.24 -16.58
C PHE A 168 -1.76 1.32 -17.10
N ARG A 169 -1.23 2.44 -17.63
CA ARG A 169 -2.06 3.48 -18.26
C ARG A 169 -2.79 2.98 -19.51
N LYS A 170 -2.10 2.22 -20.39
CA LYS A 170 -2.72 1.62 -21.58
C LYS A 170 -3.79 0.59 -21.22
N ASP A 171 -3.56 -0.19 -20.16
CA ASP A 171 -4.54 -1.16 -19.65
C ASP A 171 -5.79 -0.47 -19.07
N GLN A 172 -5.66 0.73 -18.51
CA GLN A 172 -6.81 1.53 -18.10
C GLN A 172 -7.58 2.08 -19.31
N GLU A 173 -6.88 2.66 -20.29
CA GLU A 173 -7.50 3.21 -21.51
C GLU A 173 -8.23 2.14 -22.34
N THR A 174 -7.72 0.92 -22.39
CA THR A 174 -8.37 -0.21 -23.10
C THR A 174 -9.57 -0.78 -22.35
N LYS A 175 -9.62 -0.66 -21.01
CA LYS A 175 -10.79 -1.06 -20.21
C LYS A 175 -11.93 -0.05 -20.27
N THR A 176 -11.63 1.25 -20.42
CA THR A 176 -12.64 2.30 -20.58
C THR A 176 -13.21 2.38 -22.00
N SER A 177 -12.51 1.84 -23.01
CA SER A 177 -12.93 1.89 -24.42
C SER A 177 -13.61 0.61 -24.96
N GLY A 178 -14.07 -0.30 -24.09
CA GLY A 178 -14.61 -1.60 -24.49
C GLY A 178 -16.14 -1.71 -24.60
N LYS A 179 -16.72 -1.38 -25.78
CA LYS A 179 -17.59 -2.25 -26.62
C LYS A 179 -18.48 -1.47 -27.62
N THR A 180 -18.21 -1.62 -28.92
CA THR A 180 -19.25 -1.98 -29.88
C THR A 180 -18.78 -3.18 -30.71
N PRO A 181 -19.57 -4.27 -30.84
CA PRO A 181 -19.26 -5.35 -31.75
C PRO A 181 -19.88 -5.00 -33.10
N SER A 182 -19.12 -4.38 -34.00
CA SER A 182 -19.55 -4.25 -35.39
C SER A 182 -19.06 -5.45 -36.20
N SER A 183 -20.03 -6.30 -36.52
CA SER A 183 -19.93 -7.33 -37.55
C SER A 183 -19.46 -6.66 -38.86
N ASN A 184 -18.40 -7.18 -39.49
CA ASN A 184 -18.33 -7.24 -40.96
C ASN A 184 -17.30 -8.28 -41.45
N LYS A 185 -17.88 -9.41 -41.87
CA LYS A 185 -17.57 -10.26 -43.03
C LYS A 185 -16.34 -9.92 -43.91
N ARG A 186 -15.35 -10.83 -43.88
CA ARG A 186 -14.68 -11.53 -45.02
C ARG A 186 -14.06 -10.68 -46.17
N SER A 187 -12.73 -10.72 -46.34
CA SER A 187 -12.08 -11.17 -47.60
C SER A 187 -10.57 -11.37 -47.44
N LEU A 188 -10.05 -12.33 -48.22
CA LEU A 188 -8.66 -12.77 -48.31
C LEU A 188 -7.89 -11.98 -49.40
N THR A 189 -6.57 -12.16 -49.36
CA THR A 189 -5.54 -12.11 -50.44
C THR A 189 -4.66 -10.86 -50.70
N LYS A 190 -3.34 -11.13 -50.60
CA LYS A 190 -2.16 -10.74 -51.42
C LYS A 190 -1.32 -9.48 -51.10
N GLU A 191 -0.13 -9.76 -50.55
CA GLU A 191 1.24 -9.53 -51.07
C GLU A 191 1.68 -8.20 -51.74
N SER A 192 2.79 -7.66 -51.18
CA SER A 192 4.01 -7.15 -51.86
C SER A 192 4.27 -5.64 -52.05
N THR A 193 5.47 -5.26 -51.56
CA THR A 193 6.46 -4.27 -52.06
C THR A 193 6.29 -2.74 -51.86
N SER A 194 7.18 -2.23 -50.97
CA SER A 194 8.11 -1.08 -51.08
C SER A 194 7.69 0.32 -51.58
N SER A 195 8.24 1.32 -50.85
CA SER A 195 8.68 2.68 -51.23
C SER A 195 7.86 3.90 -50.77
N VAL A 196 8.60 4.80 -50.09
CA VAL A 196 8.31 6.18 -49.63
C VAL A 196 8.68 7.12 -50.81
N PRO A 197 8.20 8.40 -51.00
CA PRO A 197 7.87 9.39 -49.98
C PRO A 197 6.70 10.38 -50.24
N ARG A 198 6.44 11.19 -49.19
CA ARG A 198 5.58 12.39 -49.03
C ARG A 198 5.50 13.32 -50.26
N PRO A 199 4.41 14.12 -50.37
CA PRO A 199 4.54 15.54 -50.03
C PRO A 199 3.36 16.13 -49.24
N GLU A 200 3.60 17.35 -48.75
CA GLU A 200 2.80 18.17 -47.83
C GLU A 200 1.53 18.79 -48.44
N GLY A 201 0.52 19.08 -47.61
CA GLY A 201 -0.74 19.70 -48.05
C GLY A 201 -1.72 20.01 -46.92
N SER A 202 -1.37 20.99 -46.09
CA SER A 202 -2.19 21.97 -45.36
C SER A 202 -3.75 21.85 -45.30
N LYS A 203 -4.24 21.98 -44.05
CA LYS A 203 -5.55 22.50 -43.57
C LYS A 203 -6.76 21.53 -43.51
N LYS A 204 -7.14 21.14 -42.29
CA LYS A 204 -8.27 21.76 -41.54
C LYS A 204 -8.43 21.14 -40.15
N ALA A 205 -8.70 22.04 -39.22
CA ALA A 205 -9.04 21.79 -37.83
C ALA A 205 -10.18 20.77 -37.65
N LYS A 206 -10.03 19.89 -36.66
CA LYS A 206 -11.09 19.60 -35.70
C LYS A 206 -10.45 19.18 -34.38
N LEU A 207 -10.34 20.17 -33.51
CA LEU A 207 -10.35 19.96 -32.07
C LEU A 207 -11.63 19.16 -31.75
N SER A 208 -11.50 17.88 -31.44
CA SER A 208 -12.46 17.18 -30.57
C SER A 208 -11.82 17.22 -29.19
N GLY A 209 -12.11 18.21 -28.34
CA GLY A 209 -13.46 18.46 -27.87
C GLY A 209 -13.78 17.35 -26.87
N SER A 210 -13.44 17.62 -25.61
CA SER A 210 -13.69 16.83 -24.40
C SER A 210 -14.64 15.65 -24.55
N SER A 211 -14.14 14.43 -24.36
CA SER A 211 -14.95 13.21 -24.21
C SER A 211 -15.63 13.12 -22.84
N ASP A 212 -15.51 14.16 -22.01
CA ASP A 212 -15.79 14.10 -20.56
C ASP A 212 -17.22 14.53 -20.19
N GLU A 213 -18.05 14.91 -21.17
CA GLU A 213 -19.45 15.31 -20.95
C GLU A 213 -20.46 14.35 -21.61
N GLU A 214 -20.05 13.15 -21.99
CA GLU A 214 -20.99 12.19 -22.59
C GLU A 214 -21.85 11.52 -21.51
N MET A 215 -23.16 11.79 -21.54
CA MET A 215 -24.12 11.27 -20.57
C MET A 215 -24.72 9.94 -21.03
N TYR A 216 -24.67 8.94 -20.15
CA TYR A 216 -25.19 7.59 -20.41
C TYR A 216 -26.41 7.28 -19.55
N ASN A 217 -27.40 6.58 -20.12
CA ASN A 217 -28.60 6.16 -19.39
C ASN A 217 -28.46 4.74 -18.83
N LEU A 218 -28.59 4.59 -17.51
CA LEU A 218 -28.59 3.30 -16.83
C LEU A 218 -30.00 2.92 -16.37
N GLN A 219 -30.54 1.82 -16.90
CA GLN A 219 -31.84 1.29 -16.50
C GLN A 219 -31.72 0.47 -15.21
N VAL A 220 -32.38 0.91 -14.14
CA VAL A 220 -32.32 0.26 -12.82
C VAL A 220 -33.71 -0.23 -12.41
N ARG A 221 -33.82 -1.52 -12.06
CA ARG A 221 -35.05 -2.10 -11.51
C ARG A 221 -35.06 -1.98 -9.99
N GLY A 222 -36.10 -1.35 -9.45
CA GLY A 222 -36.34 -1.21 -8.01
C GLY A 222 -35.82 0.12 -7.46
N LYS A 223 -36.67 0.80 -6.67
CA LYS A 223 -36.44 2.16 -6.16
C LYS A 223 -35.21 2.26 -5.26
N GLU A 224 -35.05 1.33 -4.32
CA GLU A 224 -33.91 1.33 -3.38
C GLU A 224 -32.57 1.19 -4.12
N ARG A 225 -32.50 0.32 -5.14
CA ARG A 225 -31.29 0.15 -5.97
C ARG A 225 -30.98 1.41 -6.77
N TYR A 226 -32.01 2.08 -7.28
CA TYR A 226 -31.86 3.35 -7.97
C TYR A 226 -31.33 4.44 -7.03
N GLU A 227 -31.87 4.54 -5.81
CA GLU A 227 -31.43 5.54 -4.83
C GLU A 227 -29.96 5.34 -4.42
N ILE A 228 -29.52 4.10 -4.23
CA ILE A 228 -28.11 3.79 -3.96
C ILE A 228 -27.22 4.22 -5.13
N LEU A 229 -27.57 3.83 -6.36
CA LEU A 229 -26.76 4.16 -7.55
C LEU A 229 -26.75 5.66 -7.83
N LYS A 230 -27.88 6.34 -7.61
CA LYS A 230 -27.97 7.80 -7.69
C LYS A 230 -27.08 8.48 -6.66
N MET A 231 -27.12 8.05 -5.40
CA MET A 231 -26.26 8.60 -4.34
C MET A 231 -24.77 8.47 -4.68
N ILE A 232 -24.36 7.32 -5.25
CA ILE A 232 -22.98 7.10 -5.70
C ILE A 232 -22.62 8.06 -6.83
N ASN A 233 -23.47 8.18 -7.86
CA ASN A 233 -23.25 9.07 -8.98
C ASN A 233 -23.13 10.54 -8.55
N ASP A 234 -24.11 11.02 -7.77
CA ASP A 234 -24.13 12.40 -7.26
C ASP A 234 -22.87 12.70 -6.45
N SER A 235 -22.37 11.73 -5.66
CA SER A 235 -21.15 11.89 -4.87
C SER A 235 -19.89 11.99 -5.73
N LEU A 236 -19.83 11.26 -6.85
CA LEU A 236 -18.71 11.31 -7.79
C LEU A 236 -18.69 12.66 -8.52
N GLU A 237 -19.83 13.12 -9.02
CA GLU A 237 -19.96 14.45 -9.64
C GLU A 237 -19.56 15.57 -8.67
N LEU A 238 -19.98 15.47 -7.41
CA LEU A 238 -19.56 16.38 -6.34
C LEU A 238 -18.04 16.34 -6.12
N SER A 239 -17.41 15.17 -6.17
CA SER A 239 -15.96 15.05 -5.97
C SER A 239 -15.14 15.68 -7.09
N ASP A 240 -15.68 15.75 -8.31
CA ASP A 240 -15.01 16.37 -9.46
C ASP A 240 -15.07 17.91 -9.41
N VAL A 241 -16.08 18.48 -8.75
CA VAL A 241 -16.28 19.94 -8.66
C VAL A 241 -15.76 20.57 -7.36
N VAL A 242 -15.53 19.77 -6.30
CA VAL A 242 -15.07 20.29 -5.00
C VAL A 242 -13.54 20.40 -4.96
N PRO A 243 -12.98 21.59 -4.66
CA PRO A 243 -11.53 21.76 -4.54
C PRO A 243 -10.92 20.85 -3.45
N PRO A 244 -9.71 20.28 -3.67
CA PRO A 244 -9.07 19.37 -2.72
C PRO A 244 -8.94 19.92 -1.29
N SER A 245 -8.74 21.23 -1.16
CA SER A 245 -8.64 21.94 0.13
C SER A 245 -9.94 21.89 0.96
N GLU A 246 -11.10 21.81 0.33
CA GLU A 246 -12.39 21.69 1.02
C GLU A 246 -12.68 20.24 1.44
N ILE A 247 -12.25 19.26 0.63
CA ILE A 247 -12.31 17.83 0.95
C ILE A 247 -11.50 17.55 2.22
N ASP A 248 -10.27 18.06 2.31
CA ASP A 248 -9.41 17.87 3.47
C ASP A 248 -9.96 18.55 4.72
N ARG A 249 -10.58 19.73 4.56
CA ARG A 249 -11.28 20.41 5.67
C ARG A 249 -12.48 19.62 6.18
N TYR A 250 -13.22 18.95 5.28
CA TYR A 250 -14.35 18.10 5.66
C TYR A 250 -13.88 16.81 6.36
N ARG A 251 -12.81 16.18 5.85
CA ARG A 251 -12.15 15.03 6.51
C ARG A 251 -11.69 15.38 7.92
N GLN A 252 -11.03 16.52 8.11
CA GLN A 252 -10.64 17.01 9.44
C GLN A 252 -11.84 17.24 10.37
N LYS A 253 -12.97 17.75 9.85
CA LYS A 253 -14.20 17.92 10.65
C LYS A 253 -14.85 16.59 11.07
N ILE A 254 -14.83 15.56 10.22
CA ILE A 254 -15.35 14.23 10.56
C ILE A 254 -14.48 13.59 11.66
N LEU A 255 -13.16 13.66 11.53
CA LEU A 255 -12.21 13.19 12.54
C LEU A 255 -12.40 13.92 13.89
N ALA A 256 -12.70 15.22 13.85
CA ALA A 256 -12.99 16.01 15.06
C ALA A 256 -14.36 15.67 15.70
N LYS A 257 -15.38 15.30 14.91
CA LYS A 257 -16.69 14.86 15.42
C LYS A 257 -16.61 13.49 16.09
N GLY A 258 -15.87 12.54 15.52
CA GLY A 258 -15.64 11.23 16.15
C GLY A 258 -14.91 11.30 17.50
N LYS A 259 -14.10 12.34 17.71
CA LYS A 259 -13.51 12.65 19.04
C LYS A 259 -14.54 13.20 20.04
N LYS A 260 -15.51 14.02 19.61
CA LYS A 260 -16.52 14.61 20.49
C LYS A 260 -17.56 13.60 21.00
N GLU A 261 -17.90 12.58 20.23
CA GLU A 261 -18.83 11.52 20.69
C GLU A 261 -18.19 10.58 21.73
N LYS A 262 -16.85 10.47 21.76
CA LYS A 262 -16.13 9.67 22.75
C LYS A 262 -15.98 10.33 24.13
N ASP A 263 -16.19 11.65 24.22
CA ASP A 263 -16.09 12.45 25.46
C ASP A 263 -17.45 12.69 26.14
N GLY A 264 -18.55 12.14 25.61
CA GLY A 264 -19.91 12.46 26.03
C GLY A 264 -20.65 11.34 26.77
N GLN A 265 -20.19 10.94 27.97
CA GLN A 265 -21.03 10.58 29.15
C GLN A 265 -20.24 9.81 30.25
N THR A 266 -20.00 10.47 31.39
CA THR A 266 -20.55 10.09 32.71
C THR A 266 -20.28 11.23 33.71
N PRO A 267 -21.30 11.84 34.35
CA PRO A 267 -21.08 12.74 35.48
C PRO A 267 -20.81 11.92 36.75
N GLU A 268 -19.63 12.09 37.35
CA GLU A 268 -19.29 11.52 38.66
C GLU A 268 -20.18 12.11 39.78
N PRO A 269 -20.71 11.29 40.71
CA PRO A 269 -21.39 11.81 41.88
C PRO A 269 -20.36 12.33 42.91
N LYS A 270 -20.48 13.62 43.25
CA LYS A 270 -19.68 14.29 44.29
C LYS A 270 -19.89 13.62 45.65
N ARG A 271 -18.86 12.95 46.18
CA ARG A 271 -18.81 12.50 47.58
C ARG A 271 -18.64 13.70 48.52
N GLY A 272 -19.72 14.10 49.17
CA GLY A 272 -19.74 15.09 50.24
C GLY A 272 -19.60 14.46 51.63
N LYS A 273 -18.69 15.04 52.41
CA LYS A 273 -18.63 15.18 53.88
C LYS A 273 -18.62 13.91 54.75
N LYS A 274 -17.45 13.68 55.38
CA LYS A 274 -17.23 12.81 56.55
C LYS A 274 -18.15 13.24 57.70
N LEU A 275 -18.92 12.30 58.24
CA LEU A 275 -19.62 12.43 59.51
C LEU A 275 -18.61 12.20 60.64
N LEU A 276 -18.50 13.16 61.56
CA LEU A 276 -17.82 13.02 62.84
C LEU A 276 -18.60 12.04 63.71
N VAL A 277 -17.99 10.91 64.05
CA VAL A 277 -18.49 10.03 65.12
C VAL A 277 -18.06 10.65 66.44
N LYS A 278 -19.04 10.88 67.31
CA LYS A 278 -18.91 11.43 68.66
C LYS A 278 -18.41 10.30 69.58
N ASP A 279 -17.27 10.50 70.21
CA ASP A 279 -16.80 9.67 71.33
C ASP A 279 -17.83 9.68 72.46
N GLU A 280 -18.32 8.51 72.84
CA GLU A 280 -18.90 8.28 74.16
C GLU A 280 -17.87 7.58 75.04
N LYS A 281 -17.68 8.16 76.22
CA LYS A 281 -16.77 7.78 77.29
C LYS A 281 -17.50 6.84 78.26
N SER A 282 -16.73 5.92 78.84
CA SER A 282 -16.92 5.24 80.14
C SER A 282 -18.01 4.15 80.15
N ASP A 283 -17.84 2.94 80.69
CA ASP A 283 -17.44 2.65 82.08
C ASP A 283 -16.90 1.22 82.29
N SER A 284 -16.25 1.05 83.44
CA SER A 284 -15.53 -0.10 84.00
C SER A 284 -16.37 -1.37 84.24
N ASP A 285 -15.74 -2.54 84.07
CA ASP A 285 -15.31 -3.47 85.15
C ASP A 285 -14.38 -4.56 84.57
#